data_AF-A0A257YBC6-F1
#
_entry.id   AF-A0A257YBC6-F1
#
_cell.length_a   1.000
_cell.length_b   1.000
_cell.length_c   1.000
_cell.angle_alpha   90.00
_cell.angle_beta   90.00
_cell.angle_gamma   90.00
#
_symmetry.space_group_name_H-M   'P 1'
#
loop_
_entity.id
_entity.type
_entity.pdbx_description
1 polymer ?
#
loop_
_entity_poly.entity_id
_entity_poly.type
_entity_poly.pdbx_seq_one_letter_code
_entity_poly.pdbx_strand_id
1 'polypeptide(L)'
;MRPLMGNRIYGCDDCLAACPWNKFAQEGRDMKLAARAENRAPALADLVALDDDAFRARFARSPIKRTGRVRMVRNVLIAMGNSDQPGFLPQILPLLEDEAPLVRGAAVWALSRLMPAADFARIAARRVPDPDGDVRAEWDAALS
;
A
#
# COMPACT_ATOMS: atom_id res chain seq x y z
N MET A 1 -4.26 3.64 13.26
CA MET A 1 -3.92 4.68 12.24
C MET A 1 -4.15 4.25 10.80
N ARG A 2 -3.98 2.98 10.39
CA ARG A 2 -4.15 2.52 8.99
C ARG A 2 -5.49 2.95 8.33
N PRO A 3 -6.65 2.91 9.01
CA PRO A 3 -7.91 3.42 8.44
C PRO A 3 -7.90 4.91 8.10
N LEU A 4 -7.14 5.72 8.84
CA LEU A 4 -7.08 7.18 8.64
C LEU A 4 -6.22 7.58 7.44
N MET A 5 -5.40 6.66 6.89
CA MET A 5 -4.57 6.94 5.71
C MET A 5 -5.41 7.05 4.42
N GLY A 6 -6.60 6.43 4.38
CA GLY A 6 -7.42 6.38 3.18
C GLY A 6 -6.67 5.73 2.01
N ASN A 7 -6.65 6.40 0.85
CA ASN A 7 -5.93 5.99 -0.36
C ASN A 7 -4.54 6.67 -0.52
N ARG A 8 -4.03 7.35 0.51
CA ARG A 8 -2.75 8.07 0.44
C ARG A 8 -1.59 7.08 0.51
N ILE A 9 -1.03 6.75 -0.66
CA ILE A 9 0.06 5.79 -0.79
C ILE A 9 1.46 6.42 -0.71
N TYR A 10 1.58 7.74 -0.90
CA TYR A 10 2.83 8.50 -0.78
C TYR A 10 2.54 9.97 -0.45
N GLY A 11 3.16 10.50 0.61
CA GLY A 11 2.94 11.88 1.07
C GLY A 11 1.57 12.10 1.75
N CYS A 12 1.39 13.28 2.33
CA CYS A 12 0.12 13.77 2.86
C CYS A 12 0.12 15.29 2.72
N ASP A 13 -0.87 15.82 1.99
CA ASP A 13 -1.01 17.27 1.73
C ASP A 13 -2.11 17.90 2.60
N ASP A 14 -2.59 17.21 3.62
CA ASP A 14 -3.70 17.69 4.46
C ASP A 14 -3.32 18.99 5.21
N CYS A 15 -2.06 19.13 5.62
CA CYS A 15 -1.55 20.36 6.22
C CYS A 15 -1.47 21.52 5.22
N LEU A 16 -1.23 21.23 3.94
CA LEU A 16 -1.26 22.21 2.85
C LEU A 16 -2.70 22.60 2.50
N ALA A 17 -3.63 21.64 2.52
CA ALA A 17 -5.04 21.88 2.22
C ALA A 17 -5.74 22.74 3.29
N ALA A 18 -5.42 22.53 4.57
CA ALA A 18 -5.98 23.31 5.66
C ALA A 18 -5.35 24.72 5.82
N CYS A 19 -4.26 25.02 5.09
CA CYS A 19 -3.50 26.26 5.27
C CYS A 19 -4.22 27.48 4.65
N PRO A 20 -4.53 28.54 5.42
CA PRO A 20 -5.21 29.74 4.91
C PRO A 20 -4.44 30.50 3.83
N TRP A 21 -3.12 30.31 3.79
CA TRP A 21 -2.22 30.94 2.82
C TRP A 21 -2.13 30.16 1.51
N ASN A 22 -2.26 28.84 1.59
CA ASN A 22 -2.11 27.97 0.42
C ASN A 22 -3.30 28.08 -0.54
N LYS A 23 -4.43 28.67 -0.12
CA LYS A 23 -5.54 29.04 -1.02
C LYS A 23 -5.14 30.04 -2.12
N PHE A 24 -4.02 30.76 -1.93
CA PHE A 24 -3.46 31.69 -2.90
C PHE A 24 -2.32 31.09 -3.72
N ALA A 25 -1.92 29.84 -3.44
CA ALA A 25 -0.87 29.18 -4.19
C ALA A 25 -1.33 28.87 -5.62
N GLN A 26 -0.45 29.09 -6.58
CA GLN A 26 -0.67 28.74 -7.99
C GLN A 26 0.17 27.52 -8.35
N GLU A 27 -0.31 26.68 -9.27
CA GLU A 27 0.49 25.59 -9.80
C GLU A 27 1.81 26.11 -10.41
N GLY A 28 2.92 25.52 -9.98
CA GLY A 28 4.23 25.82 -10.52
C GLY A 28 4.32 25.42 -11.99
N ARG A 29 4.86 26.30 -12.83
CA ARG A 29 4.95 26.10 -14.29
C ARG A 29 6.20 25.33 -14.73
N ASP A 30 7.00 24.83 -13.79
CA ASP A 30 8.22 24.10 -14.13
C ASP A 30 7.88 22.70 -14.65
N MET A 31 8.00 22.53 -15.96
CA MET A 31 7.76 21.25 -16.64
C MET A 31 8.64 20.10 -16.12
N LYS A 32 9.80 20.38 -15.51
CA LYS A 32 10.65 19.35 -14.90
C LYS A 32 10.05 18.76 -13.61
N LEU A 33 9.16 19.50 -12.96
CA LEU A 33 8.46 19.09 -11.73
C LEU A 33 7.07 18.49 -12.01
N ALA A 34 6.61 18.53 -13.26
CA ALA A 34 5.34 17.93 -13.64
C ALA A 34 5.38 16.40 -13.42
N ALA A 35 4.40 15.89 -12.66
CA ALA A 35 4.23 14.45 -12.52
C ALA A 35 3.97 13.82 -13.90
N ARG A 36 4.72 12.76 -14.24
CA ARG A 36 4.46 11.96 -15.45
C ARG A 36 3.01 11.47 -15.43
N ALA A 37 2.32 11.52 -16.57
CA ALA A 37 0.91 11.16 -16.67
C ALA A 37 0.61 9.75 -16.12
N GLU A 38 1.52 8.80 -16.35
CA GLU A 38 1.47 7.42 -15.85
C GLU A 38 1.56 7.28 -14.31
N ASN A 39 1.91 8.37 -13.62
CA ASN A 39 1.99 8.45 -12.16
C ASN A 39 0.90 9.36 -11.57
N ARG A 40 -0.01 9.92 -12.40
CA ARG A 40 -1.25 10.52 -11.90
C ARG A 40 -2.25 9.40 -11.64
N ALA A 41 -2.53 9.15 -10.35
CA ALA A 41 -3.46 8.12 -9.89
C ALA A 41 -3.24 6.73 -10.55
N PRO A 42 -2.03 6.13 -10.42
CA PRO A 42 -1.80 4.79 -10.95
C PRO A 42 -2.73 3.77 -10.27
N ALA A 43 -3.19 2.78 -11.02
CA ALA A 43 -4.04 1.73 -10.48
C ALA A 43 -3.28 1.01 -9.35
N LEU A 44 -3.94 0.81 -8.20
CA LEU A 44 -3.33 0.14 -7.05
C LEU A 44 -2.84 -1.26 -7.44
N ALA A 45 -3.57 -1.95 -8.32
CA ALA A 45 -3.21 -3.25 -8.87
C ALA A 45 -1.85 -3.25 -9.60
N ASP A 46 -1.50 -2.18 -10.31
CA ASP A 46 -0.22 -2.09 -11.00
C ASP A 46 0.93 -1.84 -10.03
N LEU A 47 0.66 -1.09 -8.96
CA LEU A 47 1.68 -0.71 -7.98
C LEU A 47 2.02 -1.85 -7.03
N VAL A 48 1.02 -2.63 -6.63
CA VAL A 48 1.20 -3.77 -5.72
C VAL A 48 2.00 -4.90 -6.38
N ALA A 49 1.94 -4.99 -7.71
CA ALA A 49 2.63 -6.00 -8.52
C ALA A 49 4.10 -5.63 -8.86
N LEU A 50 4.57 -4.44 -8.49
CA LEU A 50 5.95 -4.05 -8.77
C LEU A 50 6.93 -4.90 -7.95
N ASP A 51 7.91 -5.48 -8.63
CA ASP A 51 9.15 -5.97 -8.03
C ASP A 51 10.16 -4.82 -7.82
N ASP A 52 11.32 -5.14 -7.26
CA ASP A 52 12.32 -4.15 -6.89
C ASP A 52 12.89 -3.41 -8.12
N ASP A 53 13.10 -4.12 -9.22
CA ASP A 53 13.67 -3.57 -10.46
C ASP A 53 12.65 -2.72 -11.21
N ALA A 54 11.42 -3.21 -11.36
CA ALA A 54 10.30 -2.47 -11.93
C ALA A 54 9.99 -1.20 -11.11
N PHE A 55 10.05 -1.26 -9.78
CA PHE A 55 9.90 -0.07 -8.92
C PHE A 55 11.00 0.95 -9.20
N ARG A 56 12.27 0.52 -9.24
CA ARG A 56 13.41 1.40 -9.51
C ARG A 56 13.35 2.04 -10.89
N ALA A 57 12.91 1.29 -11.89
CA ALA A 57 12.73 1.76 -13.26
C ALA A 57 11.58 2.79 -13.33
N ARG A 58 10.39 2.44 -12.80
CA ARG A 58 9.19 3.29 -12.84
C ARG A 58 9.40 4.63 -12.13
N PHE A 59 10.05 4.62 -10.97
CA PHE A 59 10.30 5.83 -10.19
C PHE A 59 11.70 6.42 -10.39
N ALA A 60 12.40 6.04 -11.48
CA ALA A 60 13.68 6.64 -11.81
C ALA A 60 13.56 8.17 -11.96
N ARG A 61 14.45 8.89 -11.25
CA ARG A 61 14.48 10.36 -11.16
C ARG A 61 13.23 10.97 -10.50
N SER A 62 12.51 10.20 -9.68
CA SER A 62 11.43 10.69 -8.82
C SER A 62 11.84 10.62 -7.34
N PRO A 63 11.42 11.59 -6.49
CA PRO A 63 11.59 11.50 -5.04
C PRO A 63 11.02 10.22 -4.43
N ILE A 64 10.03 9.60 -5.09
CA ILE A 64 9.40 8.34 -4.65
C ILE A 64 10.42 7.20 -4.56
N LYS A 65 11.46 7.20 -5.41
CA LYS A 65 12.49 6.15 -5.44
C LYS A 65 13.14 5.93 -4.07
N ARG A 66 13.31 6.99 -3.26
CA ARG A 66 13.95 6.91 -1.94
C ARG A 66 13.15 6.12 -0.90
N THR A 67 11.84 5.96 -1.10
CA THR A 67 10.97 5.22 -0.18
C THR A 67 11.23 3.71 -0.25
N GLY A 68 11.59 3.21 -1.44
CA GLY A 68 11.77 1.79 -1.72
C GLY A 68 10.45 1.03 -1.93
N ARG A 69 10.53 -0.11 -2.61
CA ARG A 69 9.38 -0.96 -2.98
C ARG A 69 8.59 -1.39 -1.76
N VAL A 70 9.26 -1.97 -0.76
CA VAL A 70 8.63 -2.53 0.45
C VAL A 70 7.68 -1.54 1.13
N ARG A 71 8.12 -0.29 1.35
CA ARG A 71 7.28 0.74 2.00
C ARG A 71 6.15 1.22 1.10
N MET A 72 6.36 1.26 -0.21
CA MET A 72 5.32 1.59 -1.18
C MET A 72 4.25 0.50 -1.21
N VAL A 73 4.64 -0.76 -1.41
CA VAL A 73 3.71 -1.90 -1.47
C VAL A 73 2.92 -2.02 -0.17
N ARG A 74 3.56 -1.86 0.99
CA ARG A 74 2.85 -1.79 2.28
C ARG A 74 1.79 -0.68 2.30
N ASN A 75 2.08 0.51 1.78
CA ASN A 75 1.08 1.59 1.69
C ASN A 75 -0.05 1.27 0.70
N VAL A 76 0.28 0.65 -0.43
CA VAL A 76 -0.70 0.23 -1.44
C VAL A 76 -1.65 -0.82 -0.86
N LEU A 77 -1.13 -1.80 -0.11
CA LEU A 77 -1.92 -2.79 0.61
C LEU A 77 -2.87 -2.13 1.63
N ILE A 78 -2.39 -1.13 2.35
CA ILE A 78 -3.25 -0.35 3.27
C ILE A 78 -4.37 0.36 2.49
N ALA A 79 -4.05 0.99 1.36
CA ALA A 79 -5.04 1.65 0.52
C ALA A 79 -6.06 0.67 -0.08
N MET A 80 -5.62 -0.53 -0.49
CA MET A 80 -6.51 -1.59 -0.96
C MET A 80 -7.44 -2.07 0.17
N GLY A 81 -6.93 -2.34 1.36
CA GLY A 81 -7.75 -2.75 2.51
C GLY A 81 -8.72 -1.67 3.01
N ASN A 82 -8.43 -0.39 2.74
CA ASN A 82 -9.34 0.74 3.01
C ASN A 82 -10.39 0.96 1.90
N SER A 83 -10.26 0.31 0.74
CA SER A 83 -11.14 0.56 -0.41
C SER A 83 -12.48 -0.18 -0.34
N ASP A 84 -12.59 -1.18 0.54
CA ASP A 84 -13.70 -2.13 0.61
C ASP A 84 -14.03 -2.80 -0.75
N GLN A 85 -13.01 -3.01 -1.59
CA GLN A 85 -13.13 -3.69 -2.89
C GLN A 85 -12.54 -5.11 -2.86
N PRO A 86 -13.38 -6.16 -2.77
CA PRO A 86 -12.91 -7.56 -2.81
C PRO A 86 -12.22 -7.96 -4.12
N GLY A 87 -12.36 -7.16 -5.19
CA GLY A 87 -11.67 -7.39 -6.47
C GLY A 87 -10.14 -7.34 -6.38
N PHE A 88 -9.57 -6.84 -5.28
CA PHE A 88 -8.12 -6.83 -5.03
C PHE A 88 -7.57 -8.11 -4.41
N LEU A 89 -8.43 -9.05 -3.98
CA LEU A 89 -7.99 -10.29 -3.33
C LEU A 89 -6.97 -11.10 -4.16
N PRO A 90 -7.14 -11.27 -5.49
CA PRO A 90 -6.16 -12.01 -6.31
C PRO A 90 -4.75 -11.40 -6.33
N GLN A 91 -4.64 -10.08 -6.17
CA GLN A 91 -3.36 -9.37 -6.16
C GLN A 91 -2.71 -9.37 -4.77
N ILE A 92 -3.52 -9.43 -3.70
CA ILE A 92 -3.01 -9.40 -2.32
C ILE A 92 -2.56 -10.80 -1.86
N LEU A 93 -3.28 -11.86 -2.25
CA LEU A 93 -3.00 -13.23 -1.80
C LEU A 93 -1.53 -13.68 -2.01
N PRO A 94 -0.90 -13.46 -3.18
CA PRO A 94 0.50 -13.86 -3.39
C PRO A 94 1.49 -13.15 -2.46
N LEU A 95 1.13 -11.97 -1.94
CA LEU A 95 2.01 -11.17 -1.07
C LEU A 95 2.07 -11.70 0.36
N LEU A 96 1.30 -12.73 0.70
CA LEU A 96 1.52 -13.50 1.93
C LEU A 96 2.86 -14.25 1.93
N GLU A 97 3.48 -14.47 0.76
CA GLU A 97 4.77 -15.15 0.59
C GLU A 97 5.92 -14.20 0.25
N ASP A 98 5.68 -12.88 0.30
CA ASP A 98 6.70 -11.88 -0.03
C ASP A 98 7.95 -12.01 0.85
N GLU A 99 9.15 -11.79 0.30
CA GLU A 99 10.41 -11.85 1.05
C GLU A 99 10.42 -10.88 2.24
N ALA A 100 9.77 -9.71 2.10
CA ALA A 100 9.74 -8.68 3.12
C ALA A 100 8.62 -8.93 4.15
N PRO A 101 8.93 -9.11 5.45
CA PRO A 101 7.92 -9.31 6.48
C PRO A 101 6.91 -8.17 6.56
N LEU A 102 7.35 -6.93 6.30
CA LEU A 102 6.49 -5.76 6.28
C LEU A 102 5.41 -5.81 5.20
N VAL A 103 5.68 -6.47 4.07
CA VAL A 103 4.69 -6.68 3.00
C VAL A 103 3.73 -7.78 3.40
N ARG A 104 4.25 -8.92 3.91
CA ARG A 104 3.42 -10.03 4.40
C ARG A 104 2.42 -9.58 5.46
N GLY A 105 2.89 -8.87 6.49
CA GLY A 105 2.01 -8.34 7.55
C GLY A 105 0.95 -7.37 7.02
N ALA A 106 1.30 -6.50 6.08
CA ALA A 106 0.33 -5.62 5.44
C ALA A 106 -0.70 -6.36 4.57
N ALA A 107 -0.30 -7.48 3.94
CA ALA A 107 -1.18 -8.33 3.16
C ALA A 107 -2.19 -9.04 4.07
N VAL A 108 -1.76 -9.56 5.23
CA VAL A 108 -2.65 -10.14 6.26
C VAL A 108 -3.74 -9.15 6.66
N TRP A 109 -3.33 -7.92 7.00
CA TRP A 109 -4.26 -6.86 7.38
C TRP A 109 -5.23 -6.48 6.25
N ALA A 110 -4.76 -6.39 5.01
CA ALA A 110 -5.62 -6.04 3.87
C ALA A 110 -6.62 -7.17 3.55
N LEU A 111 -6.20 -8.43 3.64
CA LEU A 111 -7.09 -9.57 3.43
C LEU A 111 -8.18 -9.63 4.49
N SER A 112 -7.84 -9.47 5.78
CA SER A 112 -8.83 -9.52 6.86
C SER A 112 -9.92 -8.44 6.75
N ARG A 113 -9.61 -7.33 6.08
CA ARG A 113 -10.56 -6.26 5.75
C ARG A 113 -11.49 -6.60 4.58
N LEU A 114 -10.98 -7.24 3.54
CA LEU A 114 -11.66 -7.38 2.25
C LEU A 114 -12.38 -8.71 2.08
N MET A 115 -12.03 -9.73 2.85
CA MET A 115 -12.60 -11.07 2.70
C MET A 115 -13.55 -11.43 3.85
N PRO A 116 -14.52 -12.33 3.63
CA PRO A 116 -15.36 -12.85 4.70
C PRO A 116 -14.51 -13.54 5.78
N ALA A 117 -14.88 -13.36 7.05
CA ALA A 117 -14.13 -13.90 8.19
C ALA A 117 -13.92 -15.42 8.11
N ALA A 118 -14.91 -16.17 7.60
CA ALA A 118 -14.81 -17.62 7.41
C ALA A 118 -13.72 -18.00 6.39
N ASP A 119 -13.60 -17.25 5.29
CA ASP A 119 -12.56 -17.49 4.29
C ASP A 119 -11.18 -17.10 4.82
N PHE A 120 -11.09 -15.98 5.55
CA PHE A 120 -9.84 -15.56 6.19
C PHE A 120 -9.34 -16.62 7.18
N ALA A 121 -10.24 -17.10 8.06
CA ALA A 121 -9.92 -18.15 9.03
C ALA A 121 -9.46 -19.45 8.36
N ARG A 122 -10.04 -19.82 7.21
CA ARG A 122 -9.62 -21.00 6.45
C ARG A 122 -8.20 -20.87 5.88
N ILE A 123 -7.83 -19.69 5.41
CA ILE A 123 -6.44 -19.42 4.97
C ILE A 123 -5.52 -19.45 6.18
N ALA A 124 -5.90 -18.77 7.26
CA ALA A 124 -5.13 -18.72 8.49
C ALA A 124 -4.86 -20.13 9.06
N ALA A 125 -5.84 -21.04 9.01
CA ALA A 125 -5.69 -22.41 9.51
C ALA A 125 -4.72 -23.28 8.70
N ARG A 126 -4.45 -22.93 7.43
CA ARG A 126 -3.54 -23.67 6.54
C ARG A 126 -2.14 -23.07 6.49
N ARG A 127 -1.93 -21.91 7.12
CA ARG A 127 -0.66 -21.19 7.06
C ARG A 127 0.43 -21.94 7.81
N VAL A 128 1.65 -21.89 7.27
CA VAL A 128 2.84 -22.17 8.06
C VAL A 128 3.11 -20.95 8.94
N PRO A 129 3.44 -21.12 10.24
CA PRO A 129 3.80 -19.98 11.09
C PRO A 129 4.96 -19.17 10.48
N ASP A 130 4.75 -17.87 10.33
CA ASP A 130 5.78 -16.97 9.80
C ASP A 130 6.99 -16.92 10.76
N PRO A 131 8.24 -16.91 10.27
CA PRO A 131 9.42 -16.73 11.13
C PRO A 131 9.44 -15.36 11.83
N ASP A 132 8.83 -14.34 11.23
CA ASP A 132 8.80 -12.98 11.77
C ASP A 132 7.69 -12.81 12.84
N GLY A 133 8.06 -12.22 13.98
CA GLY A 133 7.14 -12.04 15.10
C GLY A 133 6.04 -11.02 14.84
N ASP A 134 6.33 -9.97 14.08
CA ASP A 134 5.35 -8.92 13.78
C ASP A 134 4.29 -9.45 12.82
N VAL A 135 4.68 -10.30 11.86
CA VAL A 135 3.72 -10.94 10.95
C VAL A 135 2.80 -11.89 11.72
N ARG A 136 3.31 -12.66 12.68
CA ARG A 136 2.47 -13.49 13.55
C ARG A 136 1.46 -12.65 14.34
N ALA A 137 1.89 -11.51 14.90
CA ALA A 137 1.01 -10.61 15.63
C ALA A 137 -0.11 -10.01 14.74
N GLU A 138 0.17 -9.72 13.46
CA GLU A 138 -0.87 -9.28 12.51
C GLU A 138 -1.93 -10.37 12.27
N TRP A 139 -1.52 -11.64 12.18
CA TRP A 139 -2.48 -12.75 12.07
C TRP A 139 -3.34 -12.88 13.33
N ASP A 140 -2.73 -12.81 14.51
CA ASP A 140 -3.45 -12.97 15.78
C ASP A 140 -4.45 -11.83 15.99
N ALA A 141 -4.03 -10.59 15.69
CA ALA A 141 -4.91 -9.41 15.74
C ALA A 141 -6.06 -9.50 14.73
N ALA A 142 -5.85 -10.10 13.56
CA ALA A 142 -6.88 -10.24 12.54
C ALA A 142 -7.87 -11.39 12.79
N LEU A 143 -7.52 -12.34 13.65
CA LEU A 143 -8.37 -13.48 14.03
C LEU A 143 -9.13 -13.25 15.35
N SER A 144 -8.78 -12.19 16.08
CA SER A 144 -9.44 -11.78 17.34
C SER A 144 -10.72 -11.00 17.07
#